data_AF-A0AAD9PYN9-F1
#
_entry.id   AF-A0AAD9PYN9-F1
#
_cell.length_a   1.000
_cell.length_b   1.000
_cell.length_c   1.000
_cell.angle_alpha   90.00
_cell.angle_beta   90.00
_cell.angle_gamma   90.00
#
_symmetry.space_group_name_H-M   'P 1'
#
loop_
_entity.id
_entity.type
_entity.pdbx_description
1 polymer ?
#
loop_
_entity_poly.entity_id
_entity_poly.type
_entity_poly.pdbx_seq_one_letter_code
_entity_poly.pdbx_strand_id
1 'polypeptide(L)'
;MLQQSCINTQTPHSVTQSVKNATASAPAELHDGTGSIYRDKCRKYTALISQCKTQYCKSKIESADRCQPFGLVDGMIRVKPVPLLPPHSSAQDLTERFSAHFIDKITNLRPELLNCPATTPAAGNRQSSSCSSAKFTEVFSKVVRETIEKSASKSCPSYPILTRTLKSCLDELLSPITSLVKS
;
A
#
# COMPACT_ATOMS: atom_id res chain seq x y z
N MET A 1 -5.66 24.20 -63.80
CA MET A 1 -4.42 23.46 -64.15
C MET A 1 -3.92 22.84 -62.85
N LEU A 2 -4.17 21.56 -62.55
CA LEU A 2 -3.45 20.35 -63.03
C LEU A 2 -1.94 20.49 -62.72
N GLN A 3 -1.25 19.64 -61.94
CA GLN A 3 -1.33 18.19 -61.66
C GLN A 3 -0.79 17.90 -60.23
N GLN A 4 -1.26 16.95 -59.41
CA GLN A 4 -1.40 15.46 -59.48
C GLN A 4 -0.17 14.67 -58.97
N SER A 5 -0.39 13.92 -57.88
CA SER A 5 0.14 12.57 -57.51
C SER A 5 1.66 12.40 -57.23
N CYS A 6 2.11 11.57 -56.28
CA CYS A 6 1.72 10.18 -56.06
C CYS A 6 1.67 9.71 -54.58
N ILE A 7 0.75 8.77 -54.40
CA ILE A 7 0.53 7.82 -53.31
C ILE A 7 1.66 6.77 -53.31
N ASN A 8 2.16 6.32 -52.15
CA ASN A 8 2.20 4.87 -51.86
C ASN A 8 2.35 4.51 -50.38
N THR A 9 1.40 3.70 -49.94
CA THR A 9 1.32 2.81 -48.77
C THR A 9 2.40 1.72 -48.77
N GLN A 10 2.95 1.36 -47.60
CA GLN A 10 2.99 -0.02 -47.07
C GLN A 10 3.75 -0.07 -45.71
N THR A 11 3.09 -0.53 -44.64
CA THR A 11 3.67 -1.26 -43.49
C THR A 11 3.40 -2.76 -43.68
N PRO A 12 3.83 -3.72 -42.83
CA PRO A 12 4.98 -3.82 -41.91
C PRO A 12 5.75 -5.17 -42.11
N HIS A 13 6.87 -5.43 -41.41
CA HIS A 13 7.15 -6.75 -40.79
C HIS A 13 8.43 -6.77 -39.94
N SER A 14 8.27 -7.28 -38.71
CA SER A 14 9.18 -8.09 -37.90
C SER A 14 10.69 -7.79 -37.87
N VAL A 15 11.18 -7.29 -36.73
CA VAL A 15 12.40 -7.86 -36.10
C VAL A 15 12.16 -7.96 -34.59
N THR A 16 11.94 -9.19 -34.14
CA THR A 16 11.88 -9.58 -32.74
C THR A 16 13.27 -10.06 -32.30
N GLN A 17 13.61 -9.79 -31.04
CA GLN A 17 14.61 -10.48 -30.20
C GLN A 17 16.10 -10.22 -30.45
N SER A 18 16.75 -9.62 -29.45
CA SER A 18 17.90 -10.24 -28.79
C SER A 18 18.20 -9.54 -27.47
N VAL A 19 17.77 -10.11 -26.34
CA VAL A 19 18.58 -10.22 -25.11
C VAL A 19 17.99 -11.38 -24.29
N LYS A 20 18.63 -12.54 -24.35
CA LYS A 20 18.47 -13.63 -23.39
C LYS A 20 19.88 -14.02 -22.94
N ASN A 21 20.13 -13.90 -21.63
CA ASN A 21 20.70 -14.95 -20.77
C ASN A 21 21.59 -14.35 -19.67
N ALA A 22 21.14 -14.53 -18.43
CA ALA A 22 21.88 -15.28 -17.40
C ALA A 22 21.11 -15.15 -16.09
N THR A 23 20.66 -16.27 -15.52
CA THR A 23 20.92 -16.62 -14.11
C THR A 23 20.54 -18.08 -13.93
N ALA A 24 21.51 -18.83 -13.42
CA ALA A 24 21.49 -20.27 -13.22
C ALA A 24 20.57 -20.71 -12.07
N SER A 25 20.26 -22.00 -12.12
CA SER A 25 19.45 -22.80 -11.21
C SER A 25 19.91 -22.77 -9.74
N ALA A 26 18.94 -22.78 -8.82
CA ALA A 26 19.03 -23.50 -7.54
C ALA A 26 17.62 -23.97 -7.13
N PRO A 27 17.44 -25.21 -6.66
CA PRO A 27 16.14 -25.76 -6.28
C PRO A 27 15.86 -25.52 -4.80
N ALA A 28 14.62 -25.17 -4.47
CA ALA A 28 14.10 -25.32 -3.12
C ALA A 28 12.60 -25.61 -3.23
N GLU A 29 12.24 -26.87 -3.06
CA GLU A 29 10.89 -27.23 -2.67
C GLU A 29 10.60 -26.62 -1.30
N LEU A 30 9.51 -25.85 -1.20
CA LEU A 30 8.75 -25.65 0.02
C LEU A 30 7.37 -25.10 -0.35
N HIS A 31 6.36 -25.87 0.04
CA HIS A 31 4.92 -25.67 -0.10
C HIS A 31 4.46 -24.19 -0.06
N ASP A 32 4.18 -23.58 -1.22
CA ASP A 32 3.66 -22.20 -1.32
C ASP A 32 2.46 -22.09 -2.26
N GLY A 33 1.29 -22.52 -1.78
CA GLY A 33 0.03 -22.31 -2.49
C GLY A 33 -0.51 -20.88 -2.35
N THR A 34 -0.14 -20.16 -1.28
CA THR A 34 -0.73 -18.87 -0.92
C THR A 34 0.01 -17.68 -1.52
N GLY A 35 1.34 -17.72 -1.61
CA GLY A 35 2.16 -16.71 -2.28
C GLY A 35 1.91 -16.63 -3.78
N SER A 36 1.61 -17.76 -4.41
CA SER A 36 1.18 -17.83 -5.82
C SER A 36 -0.15 -17.08 -6.04
N ILE A 37 -1.18 -17.36 -5.22
CA ILE A 37 -2.50 -16.73 -5.32
C ILE A 37 -2.42 -15.21 -5.08
N TYR A 38 -1.67 -14.77 -4.06
CA TYR A 38 -1.47 -13.35 -3.80
C TYR A 38 -0.81 -12.65 -4.99
N ARG A 39 0.27 -13.22 -5.53
CA ARG A 39 0.97 -12.66 -6.71
C ARG A 39 0.06 -12.57 -7.92
N ASP A 40 -0.80 -13.55 -8.14
CA ASP A 40 -1.76 -13.53 -9.25
C ASP A 40 -2.83 -12.46 -9.07
N LYS A 41 -3.33 -12.26 -7.84
CA LYS A 41 -4.25 -11.14 -7.53
C LYS A 41 -3.58 -9.79 -7.76
N CYS A 42 -2.35 -9.60 -7.29
CA CYS A 42 -1.58 -8.37 -7.51
C CYS A 42 -1.34 -8.14 -9.00
N ARG A 43 -0.96 -9.17 -9.75
CA ARG A 43 -0.74 -9.07 -11.20
C ARG A 43 -2.02 -8.66 -11.91
N LYS A 44 -3.14 -9.29 -11.59
CA LYS A 44 -4.46 -8.97 -12.20
C LYS A 44 -4.89 -7.54 -11.87
N TYR A 45 -4.74 -7.11 -10.62
CA TYR A 45 -5.05 -5.75 -10.19
C TYR A 45 -4.21 -4.71 -10.93
N THR A 46 -2.88 -4.90 -10.96
CA THR A 46 -1.97 -3.99 -11.67
C THR A 46 -2.25 -3.98 -13.18
N ALA A 47 -2.58 -5.13 -13.77
CA ALA A 47 -2.96 -5.22 -15.18
C ALA A 47 -4.24 -4.42 -15.47
N LEU A 48 -5.27 -4.56 -14.64
CA LEU A 48 -6.52 -3.81 -14.76
C LEU A 48 -6.29 -2.29 -14.63
N ILE A 49 -5.48 -1.86 -13.66
CA ILE A 49 -5.13 -0.44 -13.52
C ILE A 49 -4.44 0.06 -14.79
N SER A 50 -3.43 -0.67 -15.28
CA SER A 50 -2.69 -0.29 -16.48
C SER A 50 -3.60 -0.23 -17.69
N GLN A 51 -4.51 -1.18 -17.84
CA GLN A 51 -5.50 -1.20 -18.91
C GLN A 51 -6.43 0.00 -18.84
N CYS A 52 -7.04 0.27 -17.67
CA CYS A 52 -7.94 1.41 -17.47
C CYS A 52 -7.24 2.74 -17.73
N LYS A 53 -6.02 2.93 -17.22
CA LYS A 53 -5.21 4.14 -17.48
C LYS A 53 -4.93 4.32 -18.97
N THR A 54 -4.53 3.23 -19.64
CA THR A 54 -4.25 3.25 -21.08
C THR A 54 -5.52 3.60 -21.87
N GLN A 55 -6.65 2.99 -21.54
CA GLN A 55 -7.93 3.24 -22.20
C GLN A 55 -8.40 4.69 -21.98
N TYR A 56 -8.27 5.21 -20.76
CA TYR A 56 -8.59 6.61 -20.45
C TYR A 56 -7.76 7.58 -21.29
N CYS A 57 -6.43 7.39 -21.32
CA CYS A 57 -5.55 8.24 -22.11
C CYS A 57 -5.84 8.14 -23.62
N LYS A 58 -6.04 6.92 -24.14
CA LYS A 58 -6.41 6.69 -25.55
C LYS A 58 -7.70 7.41 -25.91
N SER A 59 -8.76 7.18 -25.15
CA SER A 59 -10.06 7.84 -25.38
C SER A 59 -9.94 9.36 -25.31
N LYS A 60 -9.17 9.88 -24.35
CA LYS A 60 -8.94 11.32 -24.25
C LYS A 60 -8.20 11.89 -25.46
N ILE A 61 -7.18 11.21 -25.97
CA ILE A 61 -6.43 11.62 -27.16
C ILE A 61 -7.31 11.52 -28.42
N GLU A 62 -8.08 10.44 -28.57
CA GLU A 62 -9.02 10.25 -29.70
C GLU A 62 -10.12 11.32 -29.72
N SER A 63 -10.59 11.75 -28.55
CA SER A 63 -11.60 12.81 -28.40
C SER A 63 -11.04 14.24 -28.45
N ALA A 64 -9.71 14.40 -28.46
CA ALA A 64 -9.05 15.69 -28.30
C ALA A 64 -8.85 16.39 -29.65
N ASP A 65 -9.19 17.67 -29.69
CA ASP A 65 -8.94 18.52 -30.86
C ASP A 65 -7.43 18.88 -31.00
N ARG A 66 -6.98 19.39 -32.15
CA ARG A 66 -5.53 19.47 -32.55
C ARG A 66 -4.52 20.01 -31.50
N CYS A 67 -4.96 20.80 -30.50
CA CYS A 67 -4.10 21.36 -29.46
C CYS A 67 -4.36 20.80 -28.04
N GLN A 68 -5.44 20.06 -27.82
CA GLN A 68 -5.80 19.52 -26.50
C GLN A 68 -4.90 18.39 -25.96
N PRO A 69 -4.23 17.55 -26.77
CA PRO A 69 -3.30 16.55 -26.27
C PRO A 69 -2.15 17.15 -25.47
N PHE A 70 -1.69 18.35 -25.85
CA PHE A 70 -0.63 19.06 -25.13
C PHE A 70 -1.10 19.54 -23.76
N GLY A 71 -2.36 20.00 -23.64
CA GLY A 71 -2.96 20.36 -22.35
C GLY A 71 -3.17 19.14 -21.44
N LEU A 72 -3.44 17.97 -22.03
CA LEU A 72 -3.51 16.70 -21.29
C LEU A 72 -2.14 16.31 -20.73
N VAL A 73 -1.10 16.35 -21.57
CA VAL A 73 0.29 16.07 -21.16
C VAL A 73 0.76 17.07 -20.11
N ASP A 74 0.44 18.36 -20.29
CA ASP A 74 0.75 19.40 -19.33
C ASP A 74 0.06 19.15 -17.98
N GLY A 75 -1.18 18.68 -17.96
CA GLY A 75 -1.89 18.27 -16.74
C GLY A 75 -1.36 16.99 -16.09
N MET A 76 -0.68 16.11 -16.84
CA MET A 76 -0.01 14.92 -16.32
C MET A 76 1.36 15.24 -15.71
N ILE A 77 2.08 16.19 -16.31
CA ILE A 77 3.43 16.59 -15.88
C ILE A 77 3.36 17.65 -14.78
N ARG A 78 2.41 18.58 -14.86
CA ARG A 78 2.17 19.58 -13.83
C ARG A 78 1.24 18.99 -12.78
N VAL A 79 1.81 18.60 -11.65
CA VAL A 79 1.03 18.43 -10.42
C VAL A 79 0.49 19.81 -10.06
N LYS A 80 -0.75 20.11 -10.47
CA LYS A 80 -1.44 21.30 -9.98
C LYS A 80 -1.49 21.19 -8.46
N PRO A 81 -1.11 22.23 -7.70
CA PRO A 81 -1.27 22.21 -6.26
C PRO A 81 -2.75 21.98 -5.97
N VAL A 82 -3.08 20.78 -5.50
CA VAL A 82 -4.42 20.46 -5.07
C VAL A 82 -4.67 21.32 -3.83
N PRO A 83 -5.70 22.17 -3.82
CA PRO A 83 -6.05 22.92 -2.64
C PRO A 83 -6.21 21.95 -1.48
N LEU A 84 -5.45 22.16 -0.39
CA LEU A 84 -5.53 21.31 0.80
C LEU A 84 -6.92 21.34 1.45
N LEU A 85 -7.68 22.39 1.17
CA LEU A 85 -9.01 22.62 1.71
C LEU A 85 -10.04 22.67 0.58
N PRO A 86 -11.26 22.20 0.83
CA PRO A 86 -12.38 22.42 -0.08
C PRO A 86 -12.60 23.91 -0.38
N PRO A 87 -13.15 24.26 -1.54
CA PRO A 87 -13.59 25.63 -1.83
C PRO A 87 -14.58 26.12 -0.75
N HIS A 88 -14.32 27.32 -0.22
CA HIS A 88 -15.12 27.96 0.82
C HIS A 88 -15.13 29.48 0.62
N SER A 89 -16.22 30.13 1.03
CA SER A 89 -16.41 31.58 0.95
C SER A 89 -15.81 32.32 2.16
N SER A 90 -15.67 31.63 3.30
CA SER A 90 -15.06 32.14 4.53
C SER A 90 -14.57 30.97 5.40
N ALA A 91 -13.67 31.26 6.35
CA ALA A 91 -13.23 30.25 7.32
C ALA A 91 -14.39 29.72 8.16
N GLN A 92 -15.37 30.56 8.45
CA GLN A 92 -16.59 30.18 9.18
C GLN A 92 -17.41 29.14 8.40
N ASP A 93 -17.68 29.39 7.10
CA ASP A 93 -18.38 28.42 6.22
C ASP A 93 -17.68 27.06 6.21
N LEU A 94 -16.34 27.07 6.12
CA LEU A 94 -15.56 25.84 6.13
C LEU A 94 -15.68 25.09 7.46
N THR A 95 -15.61 25.80 8.60
CA THR A 95 -15.73 25.20 9.93
C THR A 95 -17.13 24.62 10.16
N GLU A 96 -18.18 25.36 9.77
CA GLU A 96 -19.56 24.91 9.87
C GLU A 96 -19.78 23.65 9.02
N ARG A 97 -19.36 23.66 7.75
CA ARG A 97 -19.47 22.49 6.87
C ARG A 97 -18.64 21.30 7.34
N PHE A 98 -17.43 21.55 7.85
CA PHE A 98 -16.58 20.51 8.42
C PHE A 98 -17.29 19.85 9.61
N SER A 99 -17.80 20.65 10.56
CA SER A 99 -18.50 20.13 11.73
C SER A 99 -19.77 19.35 11.35
N ALA A 100 -20.59 19.90 10.44
CA ALA A 100 -21.81 19.26 9.95
C ALA A 100 -21.52 17.91 9.29
N HIS A 101 -20.45 17.80 8.49
CA HIS A 101 -20.05 16.54 7.86
C HIS A 101 -19.74 15.44 8.87
N PHE A 102 -19.02 15.73 9.96
CA PHE A 102 -18.74 14.72 10.99
C PHE A 102 -19.98 14.38 11.82
N ILE A 103 -20.81 15.37 12.16
CA ILE A 103 -22.07 15.14 12.87
C ILE A 103 -22.99 14.23 12.05
N ASP A 104 -23.17 14.55 10.77
CA ASP A 104 -23.97 13.74 9.83
C ASP A 104 -23.41 12.32 9.73
N LYS A 105 -22.10 12.20 9.50
CA LYS A 105 -21.44 10.88 9.37
C LYS A 105 -21.57 10.02 10.62
N ILE A 106 -21.40 10.60 11.81
CA ILE A 106 -21.60 9.87 13.08
C ILE A 106 -23.07 9.47 13.25
N THR A 107 -23.99 10.39 12.94
CA THR A 107 -25.44 10.16 13.06
C THR A 107 -25.90 9.03 12.14
N ASN A 108 -25.35 8.95 10.94
CA ASN A 108 -25.69 7.92 9.96
C ASN A 108 -25.00 6.58 10.23
N LEU A 109 -23.75 6.58 10.74
CA LEU A 109 -23.02 5.35 11.04
C LEU A 109 -23.49 4.66 12.34
N ARG A 110 -23.91 5.41 13.36
CA ARG A 110 -24.31 4.82 14.65
C ARG A 110 -25.44 3.79 14.52
N PRO A 111 -26.54 4.05 13.80
CA PRO A 111 -27.58 3.05 13.59
C PRO A 111 -27.06 1.80 12.88
N GLU A 112 -26.19 1.95 11.88
CA GLU A 112 -25.59 0.80 11.18
C GLU A 112 -24.75 -0.05 12.11
N LEU A 113 -23.97 0.57 13.01
CA LEU A 113 -23.16 -0.14 13.99
C LEU A 113 -24.00 -0.82 15.08
N LEU A 114 -25.10 -0.19 15.51
CA LEU A 114 -26.01 -0.75 16.53
C LEU A 114 -26.91 -1.85 15.98
N ASN A 115 -27.31 -1.73 14.72
CA ASN A 115 -28.13 -2.72 14.01
C ASN A 115 -27.28 -3.78 13.31
N CYS A 116 -25.94 -3.65 13.35
CA CYS A 116 -25.07 -4.74 12.94
C CYS A 116 -25.33 -5.89 13.93
N PRO A 117 -25.92 -7.02 13.48
CA PRO A 117 -26.04 -8.16 14.35
C PRO A 117 -24.62 -8.46 14.80
N ALA A 118 -24.40 -8.51 16.11
CA ALA A 118 -23.15 -9.01 16.64
C ALA A 118 -22.99 -10.40 16.03
N THR A 119 -22.21 -10.48 14.95
CA THR A 119 -21.52 -11.69 14.60
C THR A 119 -20.43 -11.74 15.66
N THR A 120 -20.83 -11.97 16.92
CA THR A 120 -20.10 -12.91 17.74
C THR A 120 -19.83 -14.04 16.79
N PRO A 121 -18.57 -14.28 16.38
CA PRO A 121 -18.25 -15.56 15.79
C PRO A 121 -18.90 -16.53 16.74
N ALA A 122 -19.83 -17.37 16.25
CA ALA A 122 -20.28 -18.49 17.05
C ALA A 122 -19.00 -19.03 17.66
N ALA A 123 -18.93 -19.05 18.99
CA ALA A 123 -17.85 -19.69 19.70
C ALA A 123 -18.01 -21.17 19.35
N GLY A 124 -17.68 -21.53 18.10
CA GLY A 124 -17.39 -22.86 17.69
C GLY A 124 -16.37 -23.26 18.71
N ASN A 125 -16.75 -24.30 19.45
CA ASN A 125 -16.05 -24.91 20.55
C ASN A 125 -14.59 -25.12 20.13
N ARG A 126 -13.79 -24.05 20.16
CA ARG A 126 -12.35 -24.12 20.14
C ARG A 126 -12.11 -24.64 21.53
N GLN A 127 -12.09 -25.97 21.62
CA GLN A 127 -11.42 -26.69 22.68
C GLN A 127 -10.22 -25.80 23.01
N SER A 128 -10.31 -25.11 24.14
CA SER A 128 -9.22 -24.28 24.60
C SER A 128 -8.09 -25.28 24.75
N SER A 129 -7.20 -25.34 23.76
CA SER A 129 -5.98 -26.10 23.89
C SER A 129 -5.39 -25.50 25.15
N SER A 130 -5.37 -26.26 26.24
CA SER A 130 -4.73 -25.81 27.46
C SER A 130 -3.25 -25.76 27.11
N CYS A 131 -2.84 -24.66 26.47
CA CYS A 131 -1.48 -24.21 26.50
C CYS A 131 -1.25 -23.96 27.98
N SER A 132 -0.73 -24.98 28.65
CA SER A 132 0.01 -24.83 29.89
C SER A 132 0.88 -23.61 29.65
N SER A 133 0.55 -22.51 30.33
CA SER A 133 1.34 -21.28 30.24
C SER A 133 2.78 -21.70 30.49
N ALA A 134 3.62 -21.62 29.45
CA ALA A 134 5.01 -22.02 29.58
C ALA A 134 5.57 -21.24 30.77
N LYS A 135 6.18 -21.93 31.72
CA LYS A 135 6.81 -21.27 32.86
C LYS A 135 7.83 -20.30 32.28
N PHE A 136 7.58 -19.01 32.44
CA PHE A 136 8.51 -17.98 32.04
C PHE A 136 9.78 -18.16 32.87
N THR A 137 10.85 -18.58 32.20
CA THR A 137 12.17 -18.71 32.83
C THR A 137 12.70 -17.32 33.14
N GLU A 138 13.43 -17.20 34.24
CA GLU A 138 14.01 -15.93 34.66
C GLU A 138 14.84 -15.29 33.54
N VAL A 139 14.43 -14.09 33.13
CA VAL A 139 15.08 -13.36 32.04
C VAL A 139 16.21 -12.50 32.62
N PHE A 140 17.45 -12.84 32.24
CA PHE A 140 18.63 -12.08 32.61
C PHE A 140 18.83 -10.90 31.66
N SER A 141 19.31 -9.77 32.18
CA SER A 141 19.61 -8.56 31.40
C SER A 141 20.57 -8.84 30.23
N LYS A 142 21.45 -9.84 30.36
CA LYS A 142 22.34 -10.30 29.28
C LYS A 142 21.57 -10.86 28.08
N VAL A 143 20.53 -11.67 28.32
CA VAL A 143 19.70 -12.27 27.27
C VAL A 143 18.90 -11.19 26.53
N VAL A 144 18.35 -10.23 27.28
CA VAL A 144 17.62 -9.07 26.73
C VAL A 144 18.53 -8.23 25.84
N ARG A 145 19.73 -7.89 26.34
CA ARG A 145 20.75 -7.14 25.60
C ARG A 145 21.13 -7.85 24.29
N GLU A 146 21.51 -9.12 24.36
CA GLU A 146 21.90 -9.90 23.17
C GLU A 146 20.76 -9.98 22.14
N THR A 147 19.52 -10.12 22.61
CA THR A 147 18.33 -10.20 21.72
C THR A 147 18.11 -8.88 20.98
N ILE A 148 18.21 -7.76 21.69
CA ILE A 148 18.01 -6.43 21.10
C ILE A 148 19.16 -6.08 20.15
N GLU A 149 20.40 -6.42 20.48
CA GLU A 149 21.57 -6.19 19.62
C GLU A 149 21.52 -7.02 18.32
N LYS A 150 21.14 -8.30 18.42
CA LYS A 150 20.97 -9.22 17.28
C LYS A 150 19.76 -8.87 16.39
N SER A 151 18.82 -8.06 16.89
CA SER A 151 17.64 -7.65 16.12
C SER A 151 18.02 -6.77 14.93
N ALA A 152 17.39 -6.98 13.77
CA ALA A 152 17.70 -6.19 12.59
C ALA A 152 17.29 -4.72 12.80
N SER A 153 18.17 -3.78 12.44
CA SER A 153 17.94 -2.35 12.52
C SER A 153 17.04 -1.84 11.37
N LYS A 154 15.85 -2.44 11.23
CA LYS A 154 14.87 -2.11 10.19
C LYS A 154 13.97 -0.96 10.64
N SER A 155 13.69 -0.05 9.71
CA SER A 155 12.65 0.96 9.87
C SER A 155 11.33 0.40 9.35
N CYS A 156 10.26 0.55 10.15
CA CYS A 156 8.90 0.31 9.70
C CYS A 156 8.28 1.66 9.28
N PRO A 157 7.45 1.77 8.24
CA PRO A 157 6.76 3.03 7.91
C PRO A 157 5.99 3.62 9.10
N SER A 158 5.45 2.76 9.97
CA SER A 158 4.76 3.18 11.20
C SER A 158 5.71 3.51 12.36
N TYR A 159 6.96 3.05 12.31
CA TYR A 159 8.00 3.26 13.34
C TYR A 159 9.37 3.44 12.68
N PRO A 160 9.62 4.59 12.05
CA PRO A 160 10.77 4.76 11.16
C PRO A 160 12.14 4.72 11.86
N ILE A 161 12.17 4.74 13.19
CA ILE A 161 13.39 5.03 13.96
C ILE A 161 13.64 4.04 15.13
N LEU A 162 12.65 3.20 15.48
CA LEU A 162 12.58 2.56 16.80
C LEU A 162 13.81 1.72 17.17
N THR A 163 14.25 0.79 16.30
CA THR A 163 15.29 -0.17 16.67
C THR A 163 16.70 0.44 16.67
N ARG A 164 16.96 1.48 15.86
CA ARG A 164 18.26 2.17 15.87
C ARG A 164 18.43 3.00 17.13
N THR A 165 17.40 3.78 17.49
CA THR A 165 17.41 4.59 18.70
C THR A 165 17.41 3.73 19.96
N LEU A 166 16.64 2.63 19.96
CA LEU A 166 16.63 1.68 21.08
C LEU A 166 18.03 1.09 21.35
N LYS A 167 18.81 0.80 20.30
CA LYS A 167 20.18 0.31 20.45
C LYS A 167 21.13 1.37 21.02
N SER A 168 20.93 2.65 20.67
CA SER A 168 21.79 3.74 21.18
C SER A 168 21.55 4.08 22.64
N CYS A 169 20.34 3.85 23.17
CA CYS A 169 20.01 4.07 24.59
C CYS A 169 19.80 2.76 25.36
N LEU A 170 20.35 1.65 24.85
CA LEU A 170 20.12 0.32 25.40
C LEU A 170 20.58 0.22 26.86
N ASP A 171 21.70 0.85 27.22
CA ASP A 171 22.24 0.79 28.58
C ASP A 171 21.31 1.43 29.62
N GLU A 172 20.65 2.53 29.25
CA GLU A 172 19.69 3.23 30.12
C GLU A 172 18.34 2.49 30.20
N LEU A 173 17.92 1.86 29.10
CA LEU A 173 16.62 1.17 29.00
C LEU A 173 16.67 -0.31 29.41
N LEU A 174 17.86 -0.90 29.58
CA LEU A 174 17.98 -2.34 29.82
C LEU A 174 17.28 -2.77 31.10
N SER A 175 17.42 -2.00 32.17
CA SER A 175 16.79 -2.29 33.47
C SER A 175 15.25 -2.18 33.39
N PRO A 176 14.66 -1.07 32.89
CA PRO A 176 13.22 -0.98 32.65
C PRO A 176 12.65 -2.10 31.76
N ILE A 177 13.31 -2.42 30.65
CA ILE A 177 12.85 -3.47 29.71
C ILE A 177 12.91 -4.85 30.39
N THR A 178 13.99 -5.14 31.11
CA THR A 178 14.12 -6.43 31.82
C THR A 178 13.06 -6.56 32.92
N SER A 179 12.70 -5.46 33.60
CA SER A 179 11.60 -5.45 34.58
C SER A 179 10.24 -5.70 33.94
N LEU A 180 9.96 -5.13 32.77
CA LEU A 180 8.69 -5.34 32.05
C LEU A 180 8.50 -6.79 31.62
N VAL A 181 9.57 -7.46 31.18
CA VAL A 181 9.52 -8.87 30.76
C VAL A 181 9.40 -9.82 31.94
N LYS A 182 9.80 -9.38 33.14
CA LYS A 182 9.68 -10.15 34.39
C LYS A 182 8.32 -10.02 35.07
N SER A 183 7.51 -9.03 34.70
CA SER A 183 6.16 -8.78 35.25
C SER A 183 5.10 -9.60 34.53
#